data_AF-A0A0L7RDU0-F1
#
_entry.id   AF-A0A0L7RDU0-F1
#
_cell.length_a   1.000
_cell.length_b   1.000
_cell.length_c   1.000
_cell.angle_alpha   90.00
_cell.angle_beta   90.00
_cell.angle_gamma   90.00
#
_symmetry.space_group_name_H-M   'P 1'
#
loop_
_entity.id
_entity.type
_entity.pdbx_description
1 polymer ?
#
loop_
_entity_poly.entity_id
_entity_poly.type
_entity_poly.pdbx_seq_one_letter_code
_entity_poly.pdbx_strand_id
1 'polypeptide(L)'
;MQNCGDDDGCNEVVYKDVVIIGNGPSGICLSYMLTGNWPYYTGEPHPGDEMLTARLHLSTSTRCKLECLSSGLEGRLGGRPLALLMDQLQHPCVDAGLDVPSLLTWKSIEQHPEHKLIDHVVLGKGPPGGSWQSMDPNVLTISLNRWMSLPDLDIRQWEMLIVESEHLRKTNSTKRDPCPRYTFQERPSACKTTSRISVGTVAAYYKDYVRKKGLKQYFRCGTVVTSVRPTSSSDHQHQDDHYGWIVDGFERQTGKPFRYRCKRAILATGTIDLSNRLGIPGENSHPDWITHDLNELESRLDCLIEEQHDDVNELEERRRRVPDPVLVIGAGLSAADAIVAARFRGIPVLHVFRDTSNEWNKSPDEKIRTAYEKLQGLPSSMYPEYHKVYEMMADGGTNYPLYRALPGYTLLGFTDSATDLISSDITPSNKQRMVTLSAPNGRVCSFHVSAVAILIGYKPDLSYLEANGMGLGKFPDKPIDGKSNPIEVDDFTYEVIKAPRNGLYALGSLVGDNFVRYILGGAFGILVHILTTSSSSSTT
;
A
#
# COMPACT_ATOMS: atom_id res chain seq x y z
N MET A 1 -50.97 -17.50 26.05
CA MET A 1 -49.72 -18.17 25.66
C MET A 1 -49.18 -17.48 24.42
N GLN A 2 -47.86 -17.32 24.35
CA GLN A 2 -47.06 -16.67 23.30
C GLN A 2 -46.94 -15.13 23.36
N ASN A 3 -46.08 -14.66 24.26
CA ASN A 3 -45.29 -13.45 24.05
C ASN A 3 -44.30 -13.72 22.91
N CYS A 4 -44.50 -13.07 21.76
CA CYS A 4 -43.41 -12.82 20.82
C CYS A 4 -42.50 -11.79 21.49
N GLY A 5 -41.35 -12.25 21.98
CA GLY A 5 -40.28 -11.35 22.38
C GLY A 5 -39.71 -10.71 21.13
N ASP A 6 -39.91 -9.41 20.99
CA ASP A 6 -39.08 -8.57 20.14
C ASP A 6 -37.66 -8.65 20.70
N ASP A 7 -36.81 -9.44 20.04
CA ASP A 7 -35.36 -9.43 20.23
C ASP A 7 -34.84 -8.13 19.59
N ASP A 8 -35.05 -7.03 20.31
CA ASP A 8 -34.55 -5.71 19.96
C ASP A 8 -33.03 -5.72 20.18
N GLY A 9 -32.31 -6.22 19.17
CA GLY A 9 -30.86 -6.29 19.11
C GLY A 9 -30.25 -4.90 19.08
N CYS A 10 -30.26 -4.21 20.21
CA CYS A 10 -29.58 -2.95 20.43
C CYS A 10 -28.11 -3.10 20.01
N ASN A 11 -27.75 -2.48 18.89
CA ASN A 11 -26.36 -2.36 18.44
C ASN A 11 -25.55 -1.62 19.50
N GLU A 12 -24.85 -2.37 20.35
CA GLU A 12 -24.05 -1.83 21.44
C GLU A 12 -23.03 -0.81 20.92
N VAL A 13 -23.17 0.43 21.35
CA VAL A 13 -22.24 1.52 21.02
C VAL A 13 -21.00 1.36 21.88
N VAL A 14 -19.84 1.19 21.24
CA VAL A 14 -18.57 1.01 21.95
C VAL A 14 -17.81 2.33 21.99
N TYR A 15 -17.36 2.74 23.18
CA TYR A 15 -16.59 3.97 23.37
C TYR A 15 -15.09 3.66 23.35
N LYS A 16 -14.31 4.50 22.65
CA LYS A 16 -12.85 4.40 22.56
C LYS A 16 -12.19 5.77 22.59
N ASP A 17 -10.99 5.89 23.14
CA ASP A 17 -10.24 7.15 22.99
C ASP A 17 -9.82 7.35 21.53
N VAL A 18 -9.41 6.28 20.86
CA VAL A 18 -8.87 6.30 19.49
C VAL A 18 -9.47 5.18 18.64
N VAL A 19 -9.96 5.51 17.45
CA VAL A 19 -10.33 4.54 16.41
C VAL A 19 -9.43 4.75 15.19
N ILE A 20 -8.70 3.70 14.81
CA ILE A 20 -7.81 3.70 13.65
C ILE A 20 -8.49 2.94 12.52
N ILE A 21 -8.69 3.62 11.39
CA ILE A 21 -9.29 3.06 10.18
C ILE A 21 -8.16 2.65 9.23
N GLY A 22 -7.88 1.35 9.17
CA GLY A 22 -6.80 0.77 8.36
C GLY A 22 -5.80 -0.01 9.23
N ASN A 23 -5.64 -1.31 8.94
CA ASN A 23 -4.75 -2.21 9.66
C ASN A 23 -3.43 -2.49 8.91
N GLY A 24 -3.03 -1.58 8.02
CA GLY A 24 -1.73 -1.57 7.36
C GLY A 24 -0.59 -1.13 8.28
N PRO A 25 0.64 -0.94 7.75
CA PRO A 25 1.80 -0.53 8.56
C PRO A 25 1.56 0.78 9.31
N SER A 26 0.76 1.71 8.77
CA SER A 26 0.34 2.94 9.45
C SER A 26 -0.44 2.65 10.74
N GLY A 27 -1.47 1.82 10.68
CA GLY A 27 -2.25 1.45 11.86
C GLY A 27 -1.46 0.58 12.85
N ILE A 28 -0.57 -0.28 12.36
CA ILE A 28 0.30 -1.10 13.21
C ILE A 28 1.29 -0.25 13.99
N CYS A 29 2.01 0.66 13.32
CA CYS A 29 2.99 1.54 13.94
C CYS A 29 2.35 2.42 15.03
N LEU A 30 1.20 3.03 14.71
CA LEU A 30 0.48 3.84 15.69
C LEU A 30 -0.05 3.01 16.85
N SER A 31 -0.68 1.85 16.59
CA SER A 31 -1.17 0.96 17.65
C SER A 31 -0.06 0.54 18.61
N TYR A 32 1.13 0.19 18.09
CA TYR A 32 2.28 -0.14 18.92
C TYR A 32 2.65 1.00 19.89
N MET A 33 2.68 2.24 19.42
CA MET A 33 2.93 3.40 20.28
C MET A 33 1.81 3.67 21.30
N LEU A 34 0.55 3.54 20.89
CA LEU A 34 -0.61 3.74 21.75
C LEU A 34 -0.69 2.69 22.87
N THR A 35 0.01 1.55 22.73
CA THR A 35 0.17 0.57 23.82
C THR A 35 1.19 0.97 24.90
N GLY A 36 1.79 2.16 24.79
CA GLY A 36 2.80 2.63 25.75
C GLY A 36 4.23 2.22 25.39
N ASN A 37 4.49 1.86 24.12
CA ASN A 37 5.85 1.63 23.63
C ASN A 37 6.40 2.91 22.98
N TRP A 38 7.23 3.66 23.69
CA TRP A 38 7.71 4.97 23.23
C TRP A 38 9.19 4.94 22.84
N PRO A 39 9.59 5.75 21.84
CA PRO A 39 10.98 5.82 21.39
C PRO A 39 11.82 6.71 22.33
N TYR A 40 13.04 6.24 22.62
CA TYR A 40 14.07 6.95 23.39
C TYR A 40 15.36 7.02 22.58
N TYR A 41 15.96 8.20 22.50
CA TYR A 41 17.27 8.38 21.90
C TYR A 41 18.33 7.66 22.72
N THR A 42 19.24 6.94 22.05
CA THR A 42 20.31 6.17 22.69
C THR A 42 21.37 7.03 23.37
N GLY A 43 21.50 8.30 22.97
CA GLY A 43 22.61 9.18 23.34
C GLY A 43 23.79 9.11 22.37
N GLU A 44 23.82 8.12 21.48
CA GLU A 44 24.90 7.94 20.49
C GLU A 44 24.83 8.99 19.39
N PRO A 45 25.96 9.58 18.96
CA PRO A 45 25.98 10.62 17.94
C PRO A 45 25.45 10.12 16.59
N HIS A 46 24.75 11.00 15.86
CA HIS A 46 24.30 10.70 14.51
C HIS A 46 25.49 10.68 13.54
N PRO A 47 25.76 9.56 12.84
CA PRO A 47 27.01 9.34 12.11
C PRO A 47 27.17 10.22 10.85
N GLY A 48 26.09 10.82 10.37
CA GLY A 48 26.10 11.68 9.18
C GLY A 48 25.56 13.09 9.41
N ASP A 49 25.26 13.47 10.66
CA ASP A 49 24.67 14.79 10.97
C ASP A 49 25.07 15.25 12.38
N GLU A 50 26.18 15.99 12.45
CA GLU A 50 26.68 16.57 13.69
C GLU A 50 25.73 17.63 14.27
N MET A 51 24.97 18.33 13.41
CA MET A 51 24.06 19.38 13.85
C MET A 51 22.80 18.78 14.49
N LEU A 52 22.25 17.70 13.92
CA LEU A 52 21.21 16.91 14.57
C LEU A 52 21.71 16.35 15.91
N THR A 53 22.94 15.84 15.95
CA THR A 53 23.57 15.38 17.20
C THR A 53 23.61 16.49 18.25
N ALA A 54 24.10 17.68 17.90
CA ALA A 54 24.15 18.82 18.81
C ALA A 54 22.76 19.22 19.31
N ARG A 55 21.75 19.26 18.42
CA ARG A 55 20.37 19.57 18.81
C ARG A 55 19.80 18.54 19.77
N LEU A 56 20.02 17.24 19.53
CA LEU A 56 19.57 16.14 20.39
C LEU A 56 20.15 16.24 21.81
N HIS A 57 21.43 16.58 21.93
CA HIS A 57 22.10 16.77 23.23
C HIS A 57 21.61 18.01 23.98
N LEU A 58 21.24 19.08 23.26
CA LEU A 58 20.71 20.32 23.86
C LEU A 58 19.23 20.21 24.23
N SER A 59 18.48 19.29 23.61
CA SER A 59 17.05 19.14 23.80
C SER A 59 16.67 18.38 25.09
N THR A 60 16.76 19.04 26.24
CA THR A 60 16.27 18.52 27.54
C THR A 60 14.76 18.70 27.74
N SER A 61 13.93 17.88 27.07
CA SER A 61 12.47 17.76 27.33
C SER A 61 11.57 18.95 26.90
N THR A 62 10.39 18.65 26.33
CA THR A 62 9.23 19.50 25.90
C THR A 62 9.06 19.86 24.41
N ARG A 63 7.78 19.98 24.02
CA ARG A 63 7.17 20.07 22.67
C ARG A 63 7.72 21.18 21.76
N CYS A 64 8.28 22.26 22.29
CA CYS A 64 9.03 23.27 21.50
C CYS A 64 10.36 22.76 20.91
N LYS A 65 10.62 21.44 20.94
CA LYS A 65 11.86 20.81 20.46
C LYS A 65 11.72 20.04 19.15
N LEU A 66 10.52 19.68 18.71
CA LEU A 66 10.37 18.85 17.50
C LEU A 66 10.66 19.63 16.21
N GLU A 67 10.15 20.86 16.10
CA GLU A 67 10.46 21.77 14.98
C GLU A 67 11.97 21.98 14.86
N CYS A 68 12.62 22.35 15.98
CA CYS A 68 14.07 22.56 16.04
C CYS A 68 14.85 21.30 15.65
N LEU A 69 14.47 20.13 16.21
CA LEU A 69 15.11 18.85 15.90
C LEU A 69 14.96 18.45 14.42
N SER A 70 13.80 18.72 13.83
CA SER A 70 13.51 18.42 12.43
C SER A 70 14.08 19.43 11.43
N SER A 71 14.59 20.57 11.90
CA SER A 71 14.99 21.68 11.06
C SER A 71 16.21 21.33 10.20
N GLY A 72 16.12 21.60 8.89
CA GLY A 72 17.21 21.35 7.94
C GLY A 72 17.51 19.87 7.70
N LEU A 73 16.65 18.94 8.13
CA LEU A 73 16.80 17.54 7.77
C LEU A 73 16.36 17.33 6.33
N GLU A 74 17.20 16.60 5.59
CA GLU A 74 16.94 16.23 4.21
C GLU A 74 16.67 14.72 4.10
N GLY A 75 15.95 14.35 3.05
CA GLY A 75 15.64 12.96 2.73
C GLY A 75 15.00 12.87 1.35
N ARG A 76 14.43 11.71 1.04
CA ARG A 76 13.71 11.52 -0.22
C ARG A 76 12.47 12.41 -0.32
N LEU A 77 12.09 12.71 -1.56
CA LEU A 77 10.95 13.57 -1.88
C LEU A 77 9.67 13.16 -1.12
N GLY A 78 9.01 14.16 -0.54
CA GLY A 78 7.71 14.01 0.13
C GLY A 78 7.77 13.73 1.63
N GLY A 79 8.96 13.63 2.25
CA GLY A 79 9.08 13.48 3.69
C GLY A 79 8.67 14.74 4.47
N ARG A 80 7.72 14.60 5.40
CA ARG A 80 7.37 15.65 6.37
C ARG A 80 8.44 15.80 7.46
N PRO A 81 8.51 16.94 8.18
CA PRO A 81 9.57 17.19 9.17
C PRO A 81 9.74 16.07 10.20
N LEU A 82 8.64 15.59 10.79
CA LEU A 82 8.71 14.47 11.75
C LEU A 82 9.02 13.11 11.10
N ALA A 83 8.56 12.89 9.87
CA ALA A 83 8.89 11.68 9.12
C ALA A 83 10.40 11.61 8.88
N LEU A 84 11.02 12.73 8.49
CA LEU A 84 12.45 12.85 8.28
C LEU A 84 13.23 12.69 9.59
N LEU A 85 12.82 13.36 10.67
CA LEU A 85 13.47 13.23 11.97
C LEU A 85 13.48 11.79 12.45
N MET A 86 12.33 11.13 12.44
CA MET A 86 12.24 9.75 12.91
C MET A 86 12.94 8.76 11.96
N ASP A 87 12.98 9.03 10.66
CA ASP A 87 13.74 8.21 9.69
C ASP A 87 15.25 8.31 9.96
N GLN A 88 15.79 9.51 10.16
CA GLN A 88 17.22 9.71 10.47
C GLN A 88 17.63 9.04 11.80
N LEU A 89 16.71 8.95 12.77
CA LEU A 89 16.99 8.28 14.04
C LEU A 89 16.80 6.75 13.97
N GLN A 90 15.77 6.28 13.29
CA GLN A 90 15.47 4.85 13.17
C GLN A 90 16.41 4.15 12.17
N HIS A 91 16.75 4.84 11.09
CA HIS A 91 17.56 4.37 9.97
C HIS A 91 18.64 5.41 9.58
N PRO A 92 19.65 5.65 10.43
CA PRO A 92 20.67 6.65 10.14
C PRO A 92 21.42 6.36 8.84
N CYS A 93 21.61 7.38 8.01
CA CYS A 93 22.33 7.30 6.73
C CYS A 93 21.79 6.25 5.74
N VAL A 94 20.52 5.85 5.88
CA VAL A 94 19.96 4.77 5.06
C VAL A 94 19.88 5.12 3.57
N ASP A 95 19.69 6.39 3.23
CA ASP A 95 19.69 6.85 1.84
C ASP A 95 21.10 6.87 1.22
N ALA A 96 22.16 6.92 2.04
CA ALA A 96 23.54 6.73 1.61
C ALA A 96 23.90 5.23 1.46
N GLY A 97 22.94 4.32 1.71
CA GLY A 97 23.15 2.87 1.63
C GLY A 97 23.96 2.30 2.81
N LEU A 98 24.13 3.07 3.89
CA LEU A 98 24.84 2.61 5.08
C LEU A 98 23.93 1.78 5.99
N ASP A 99 24.49 0.72 6.57
CA ASP A 99 23.79 -0.12 7.55
C ASP A 99 24.23 0.25 8.97
N VAL A 100 23.74 1.39 9.46
CA VAL A 100 24.04 1.88 10.82
C VAL A 100 22.94 1.42 11.80
N PRO A 101 23.24 0.94 13.02
CA PRO A 101 22.23 0.67 14.04
C PRO A 101 21.27 1.85 14.30
N SER A 102 20.06 1.54 14.77
CA SER A 102 19.11 2.60 15.15
C SER A 102 19.63 3.40 16.34
N LEU A 103 19.41 4.72 16.31
CA LEU A 103 19.62 5.63 17.44
C LEU A 103 18.40 5.69 18.36
N LEU A 104 17.38 4.87 18.11
CA LEU A 104 16.18 4.73 18.91
C LEU A 104 16.18 3.38 19.64
N THR A 105 15.86 3.44 20.92
CA THR A 105 15.45 2.28 21.71
C THR A 105 13.99 2.44 22.09
N TRP A 106 13.29 1.32 22.17
CA TRP A 106 11.86 1.31 22.47
C TRP A 106 11.66 0.84 23.89
N LYS A 107 10.91 1.64 24.65
CA LYS A 107 10.64 1.39 26.05
C LYS A 107 9.17 1.12 26.25
N SER A 108 8.85 0.02 26.92
CA SER A 108 7.47 -0.37 27.19
C SER A 108 6.96 0.25 28.49
N ILE A 109 5.65 0.14 28.73
CA ILE A 109 5.02 0.63 29.96
C ILE A 109 5.51 -0.10 31.21
N GLU A 110 5.98 -1.35 31.07
CA GLU A 110 6.59 -2.09 32.18
C GLU A 110 7.97 -1.55 32.55
N GLN A 111 8.69 -0.95 31.59
CA GLN A 111 10.01 -0.39 31.80
C GLN A 111 9.96 1.07 32.29
N HIS A 112 8.93 1.82 31.90
CA HIS A 112 8.79 3.25 32.14
C HIS A 112 7.35 3.59 32.61
N PRO A 113 7.14 3.74 33.94
CA PRO A 113 5.80 3.95 34.52
C PRO A 113 5.09 5.24 34.08
N GLU A 114 5.82 6.22 33.53
CA GLU A 114 5.26 7.45 32.95
C GLU A 114 4.52 7.21 31.63
N HIS A 115 4.75 6.07 30.99
CA HIS A 115 4.06 5.68 29.77
C HIS A 115 2.59 5.41 30.04
N LYS A 116 1.76 5.73 29.05
CA LYS A 116 0.30 5.57 29.14
C LYS A 116 -0.21 4.66 28.03
N LEU A 117 -1.07 3.73 28.43
CA LEU A 117 -1.90 2.97 27.50
C LEU A 117 -3.10 3.84 27.09
N ILE A 118 -3.28 4.02 25.78
CA ILE A 118 -4.42 4.75 25.21
C ILE A 118 -5.44 3.73 24.69
N ASP A 119 -6.69 3.82 25.13
CA ASP A 119 -7.71 2.86 24.73
C ASP A 119 -8.09 3.03 23.25
N HIS A 120 -7.73 2.04 22.43
CA HIS A 120 -7.84 2.14 20.99
C HIS A 120 -8.31 0.84 20.32
N VAL A 121 -8.76 0.98 19.09
CA VAL A 121 -9.08 -0.14 18.19
C VAL A 121 -8.57 0.15 16.79
N VAL A 122 -8.05 -0.89 16.12
CA VAL A 122 -7.63 -0.88 14.72
C VAL A 122 -8.63 -1.70 13.91
N LEU A 123 -9.27 -1.06 12.94
CA LEU A 123 -10.26 -1.68 12.05
C LEU A 123 -9.63 -1.94 10.68
N GLY A 124 -9.87 -3.10 10.08
CA GLY A 124 -9.34 -3.40 8.75
C GLY A 124 -10.03 -4.54 8.01
N LYS A 125 -10.05 -4.44 6.67
CA LYS A 125 -10.78 -5.36 5.78
C LYS A 125 -10.21 -6.79 5.74
N GLY A 126 -8.90 -6.93 6.01
CA GLY A 126 -8.14 -8.19 5.90
C GLY A 126 -7.20 -8.42 7.09
N PRO A 127 -6.20 -9.31 6.96
CA PRO A 127 -5.18 -9.53 8.00
C PRO A 127 -4.30 -8.28 8.26
N PRO A 128 -3.59 -8.20 9.39
CA PRO A 128 -2.67 -7.10 9.65
C PRO A 128 -1.57 -7.00 8.58
N GLY A 129 -1.26 -5.79 8.15
CA GLY A 129 -0.42 -5.52 6.97
C GLY A 129 -1.21 -4.83 5.86
N GLY A 130 -2.55 -4.83 5.93
CA GLY A 130 -3.40 -4.08 5.00
C GLY A 130 -3.20 -4.57 3.56
N SER A 131 -2.99 -3.66 2.63
CA SER A 131 -2.79 -3.94 1.20
C SER A 131 -1.63 -4.88 0.89
N TRP A 132 -0.61 -4.96 1.76
CA TRP A 132 0.50 -5.91 1.58
C TRP A 132 0.01 -7.37 1.55
N GLN A 133 -1.13 -7.66 2.18
CA GLN A 133 -1.74 -9.00 2.19
C GLN A 133 -2.44 -9.36 0.88
N SER A 134 -2.71 -8.38 0.00
CA SER A 134 -3.43 -8.58 -1.26
C SER A 134 -2.55 -8.39 -2.50
N MET A 135 -1.31 -7.93 -2.34
CA MET A 135 -0.36 -7.81 -3.45
C MET A 135 0.27 -9.16 -3.82
N ASP A 136 0.83 -9.25 -5.03
CA ASP A 136 1.56 -10.44 -5.48
C ASP A 136 2.70 -10.77 -4.51
N PRO A 137 2.72 -11.98 -3.92
CA PRO A 137 3.73 -12.34 -2.93
C PRO A 137 5.14 -12.52 -3.53
N ASN A 138 5.25 -12.77 -4.84
CA ASN A 138 6.51 -13.05 -5.53
C ASN A 138 7.21 -11.78 -6.04
N VAL A 139 6.48 -10.68 -6.18
CA VAL A 139 7.05 -9.39 -6.57
C VAL A 139 8.00 -8.87 -5.47
N LEU A 140 9.14 -8.34 -5.88
CA LEU A 140 10.12 -7.74 -4.99
C LEU A 140 9.79 -6.27 -4.72
N THR A 141 9.87 -5.84 -3.47
CA THR A 141 9.69 -4.45 -3.05
C THR A 141 10.61 -3.50 -3.80
N ILE A 142 10.14 -2.28 -4.11
CA ILE A 142 11.03 -1.22 -4.58
C ILE A 142 11.99 -0.80 -3.47
N SER A 143 11.46 -0.64 -2.26
CA SER A 143 12.28 -0.26 -1.11
C SER A 143 13.14 -1.42 -0.63
N LEU A 144 14.27 -1.11 -0.01
CA LEU A 144 15.14 -2.12 0.61
C LEU A 144 14.46 -2.76 1.82
N ASN A 145 14.86 -4.00 2.13
CA ASN A 145 14.33 -4.79 3.25
C ASN A 145 14.21 -3.98 4.54
N ARG A 146 15.29 -3.32 4.96
CA ARG A 146 15.36 -2.57 6.21
C ARG A 146 14.31 -1.45 6.28
N TRP A 147 13.95 -0.84 5.15
CA TRP A 147 12.98 0.25 5.07
C TRP A 147 11.55 -0.21 5.36
N MET A 148 11.30 -1.53 5.30
CA MET A 148 10.00 -2.14 5.58
C MET A 148 9.82 -2.46 7.07
N SER A 149 10.85 -2.24 7.89
CA SER A 149 10.82 -2.54 9.32
C SER A 149 9.85 -1.64 10.08
N LEU A 150 9.19 -2.21 11.07
CA LEU A 150 8.36 -1.52 12.05
C LEU A 150 9.17 -1.28 13.34
N PRO A 151 8.68 -0.38 14.23
CA PRO A 151 9.31 -0.09 15.52
C PRO A 151 9.76 -1.33 16.29
N ASP A 152 10.93 -1.28 16.94
CA ASP A 152 11.40 -2.32 17.87
C ASP A 152 11.55 -3.74 17.28
N LEU A 153 11.52 -3.92 15.96
CA LEU A 153 11.80 -5.21 15.33
C LEU A 153 12.28 -5.02 13.88
N ASP A 154 13.58 -5.09 13.63
CA ASP A 154 14.09 -5.08 12.24
C ASP A 154 13.59 -6.33 11.49
N ILE A 155 13.14 -6.18 10.25
CA ILE A 155 12.60 -7.30 9.46
C ILE A 155 13.64 -8.41 9.27
N ARG A 156 14.93 -8.07 9.17
CA ARG A 156 16.04 -9.03 9.01
C ARG A 156 16.24 -9.85 10.28
N GLN A 157 16.10 -9.20 11.44
CA GLN A 157 16.11 -9.90 12.73
C GLN A 157 14.92 -10.85 12.83
N TRP A 158 13.74 -10.43 12.38
CA TRP A 158 12.57 -11.30 12.35
C TRP A 158 12.78 -12.51 11.43
N GLU A 159 13.34 -12.34 10.23
CA GLU A 159 13.64 -13.45 9.31
C GLU A 159 14.56 -14.49 9.96
N MET A 160 15.64 -14.05 10.63
CA MET A 160 16.54 -14.95 11.35
C MET A 160 15.81 -15.77 12.43
N LEU A 161 14.94 -15.13 13.21
CA LEU A 161 14.16 -15.81 14.26
C LEU A 161 13.19 -16.86 13.68
N ILE A 162 12.63 -16.62 12.49
CA ILE A 162 11.76 -17.60 11.83
C ILE A 162 12.60 -18.79 11.36
N VAL A 163 13.73 -18.54 10.69
CA VAL A 163 14.62 -19.60 10.20
C VAL A 163 15.11 -20.49 11.35
N GLU A 164 15.54 -19.90 12.48
CA GLU A 164 15.94 -20.64 13.68
C GLU A 164 14.80 -21.50 14.24
N SER A 165 13.58 -20.93 14.30
CA SER A 165 12.40 -21.65 14.80
C SER A 165 12.01 -22.84 13.90
N GLU A 166 12.20 -22.72 12.59
CA GLU A 166 11.94 -23.80 11.64
C GLU A 166 12.98 -24.91 11.71
N HIS A 167 14.26 -24.56 11.88
CA HIS A 167 15.32 -25.55 12.10
C HIS A 167 15.04 -26.36 13.36
N LEU A 168 14.66 -25.70 14.46
CA LEU A 168 14.33 -26.38 15.72
C LEU A 168 13.09 -27.28 15.60
N ARG A 169 12.09 -26.88 14.80
CA ARG A 169 10.92 -27.71 14.50
C ARG A 169 11.26 -28.94 13.67
N LYS A 170 12.18 -28.80 12.70
CA LYS A 170 12.66 -29.92 11.86
C LYS A 170 13.52 -30.90 12.66
N THR A 171 14.36 -30.43 13.59
CA THR A 171 15.14 -31.32 14.47
C THR A 171 14.27 -32.10 15.46
N ASN A 172 13.11 -31.55 15.84
CA ASN A 172 12.18 -32.19 16.78
C ASN A 172 11.09 -33.06 16.09
N SER A 173 10.99 -33.06 14.76
CA SER A 173 9.97 -33.78 14.01
C SER A 173 10.56 -34.83 13.06
N THR A 174 11.25 -35.82 13.63
CA THR A 174 11.58 -37.08 12.94
C THR A 174 10.46 -38.10 13.14
N LYS A 175 9.31 -37.88 12.46
CA LYS A 175 8.36 -38.90 11.94
C LYS A 175 7.02 -38.24 11.53
N ARG A 176 6.84 -37.99 10.23
CA ARG A 176 5.65 -38.31 9.38
C ARG A 176 5.56 -37.41 8.14
N ASP A 177 5.43 -38.09 7.00
CA ASP A 177 4.96 -37.78 5.64
C ASP A 177 4.99 -36.36 5.03
N PRO A 178 5.35 -36.23 3.73
CA PRO A 178 5.53 -34.95 3.06
C PRO A 178 4.19 -34.39 2.57
N CYS A 179 3.77 -33.28 3.16
CA CYS A 179 2.75 -32.40 2.59
C CYS A 179 3.48 -31.29 1.78
N PRO A 180 3.08 -30.94 0.55
CA PRO A 180 3.79 -29.94 -0.23
C PRO A 180 3.55 -28.56 0.38
N ARG A 181 4.54 -28.02 1.09
CA ARG A 181 4.55 -26.62 1.54
C ARG A 181 5.82 -25.97 1.04
N TYR A 182 5.62 -24.83 0.36
CA TYR A 182 6.58 -23.85 -0.13
C TYR A 182 7.99 -24.03 0.46
N THR A 183 8.88 -24.60 -0.35
CA THR A 183 10.31 -24.65 -0.05
C THR A 183 10.87 -23.24 -0.14
N PHE A 184 11.09 -22.61 1.02
CA PHE A 184 12.00 -21.48 1.14
C PHE A 184 13.41 -21.99 0.79
N GLN A 185 13.77 -21.86 -0.48
CA GLN A 185 15.04 -22.34 -1.01
C GLN A 185 15.91 -21.17 -1.41
N GLU A 186 16.32 -20.38 -0.42
CA GLU A 186 17.57 -19.62 -0.50
C GLU A 186 18.49 -20.09 0.62
N ARG A 187 19.67 -20.59 0.23
CA ARG A 187 20.76 -20.93 1.15
C ARG A 187 21.14 -19.66 1.93
N PRO A 188 21.54 -19.76 3.22
CA PRO A 188 22.01 -18.61 3.99
C PRO A 188 23.40 -18.21 3.50
N SER A 189 23.45 -17.56 2.34
CA SER A 189 24.62 -16.87 1.83
C SER A 189 24.60 -15.47 2.42
N ALA A 190 25.57 -15.18 3.30
CA ALA A 190 25.94 -13.86 3.84
C ALA A 190 24.90 -12.75 3.63
N CYS A 191 24.16 -12.41 4.70
CA CYS A 191 23.18 -11.32 4.76
C CYS A 191 23.62 -10.14 3.87
N LYS A 192 23.03 -10.03 2.67
CA LYS A 192 23.21 -8.86 1.83
C LYS A 192 22.53 -7.71 2.57
N THR A 193 23.33 -6.84 3.16
CA THR A 193 22.88 -5.76 4.07
C THR A 193 21.88 -4.80 3.41
N THR A 194 21.86 -4.77 2.07
CA THR A 194 20.97 -3.94 1.24
C THR A 194 20.34 -4.75 0.08
N SER A 195 19.42 -5.66 0.40
CA SER A 195 18.62 -6.35 -0.63
C SER A 195 17.16 -5.90 -0.62
N ARG A 196 16.52 -5.99 -1.78
CA ARG A 196 15.06 -5.99 -1.89
C ARG A 196 14.51 -7.26 -1.25
N ILE A 197 13.25 -7.21 -0.83
CA ILE A 197 12.57 -8.32 -0.18
C ILE A 197 11.27 -8.62 -0.92
N SER A 198 10.79 -9.85 -0.89
CA SER A 198 9.50 -10.16 -1.50
C SER A 198 8.36 -9.53 -0.71
N VAL A 199 7.33 -9.11 -1.42
CA VAL A 199 6.08 -8.59 -0.85
C VAL A 199 5.45 -9.62 0.10
N GLY A 200 5.50 -10.91 -0.25
CA GLY A 200 4.97 -11.99 0.60
C GLY A 200 5.68 -12.07 1.95
N THR A 201 7.00 -11.86 1.99
CA THR A 201 7.75 -11.83 3.24
C THR A 201 7.40 -10.60 4.09
N VAL A 202 7.20 -9.44 3.46
CA VAL A 202 6.74 -8.22 4.16
C VAL A 202 5.33 -8.43 4.76
N ALA A 203 4.43 -9.05 4.01
CA ALA A 203 3.08 -9.37 4.47
C ALA A 203 3.11 -10.34 5.67
N ALA A 204 3.96 -11.36 5.60
CA ALA A 204 4.18 -12.29 6.71
C ALA A 204 4.76 -11.57 7.94
N TYR A 205 5.75 -10.70 7.74
CA TYR A 205 6.37 -9.90 8.79
C TYR A 205 5.35 -9.02 9.52
N TYR A 206 4.51 -8.25 8.83
CA TYR A 206 3.50 -7.38 9.48
C TYR A 206 2.45 -8.17 10.25
N LYS A 207 2.00 -9.30 9.72
CA LYS A 207 1.07 -10.20 10.43
C LYS A 207 1.69 -10.75 11.71
N ASP A 208 2.95 -11.20 11.62
CA ASP A 208 3.67 -11.75 12.76
C ASP A 208 4.08 -10.68 13.78
N TYR A 209 4.36 -9.46 13.33
CA TYR A 209 4.68 -8.32 14.19
C TYR A 209 3.55 -8.05 15.19
N VAL A 210 2.31 -7.95 14.71
CA VAL A 210 1.12 -7.76 15.56
C VAL A 210 0.97 -8.87 16.60
N ARG A 211 1.32 -10.11 16.25
CA ARG A 211 1.32 -11.23 17.19
C ARG A 211 2.48 -11.12 18.20
N LYS A 212 3.70 -10.92 17.73
CA LYS A 212 4.93 -10.90 18.56
C LYS A 212 4.97 -9.73 19.52
N LYS A 213 4.40 -8.57 19.14
CA LYS A 213 4.31 -7.38 20.00
C LYS A 213 3.03 -7.32 20.84
N GLY A 214 2.23 -8.40 20.88
CA GLY A 214 1.05 -8.48 21.73
C GLY A 214 0.00 -7.42 21.39
N LEU A 215 -0.21 -7.13 20.10
CA LEU A 215 -1.16 -6.11 19.64
C LEU A 215 -2.51 -6.69 19.21
N LYS A 216 -2.63 -8.02 19.09
CA LYS A 216 -3.78 -8.72 18.51
C LYS A 216 -5.13 -8.28 19.11
N GLN A 217 -5.20 -8.01 20.40
CA GLN A 217 -6.40 -7.60 21.11
C GLN A 217 -6.96 -6.24 20.66
N TYR A 218 -6.13 -5.38 20.07
CA TYR A 218 -6.57 -4.08 19.54
C TYR A 218 -7.04 -4.17 18.08
N PHE A 219 -6.82 -5.30 17.40
CA PHE A 219 -7.11 -5.46 15.98
C PHE A 219 -8.42 -6.20 15.76
N ARG A 220 -9.41 -5.50 15.18
CA ARG A 220 -10.60 -6.12 14.60
C ARG A 220 -10.39 -6.24 13.09
N CYS A 221 -9.86 -7.39 12.68
CA CYS A 221 -9.66 -7.73 11.28
C CYS A 221 -10.96 -8.27 10.68
N GLY A 222 -11.16 -8.10 9.36
CA GLY A 222 -12.38 -8.53 8.69
C GLY A 222 -13.55 -7.56 8.86
N THR A 223 -13.30 -6.29 9.17
CA THR A 223 -14.33 -5.25 9.31
C THR A 223 -14.27 -4.25 8.16
N VAL A 224 -15.43 -3.74 7.73
CA VAL A 224 -15.54 -2.65 6.76
C VAL A 224 -16.11 -1.44 7.48
N VAL A 225 -15.39 -0.32 7.44
CA VAL A 225 -15.91 0.98 7.89
C VAL A 225 -16.73 1.58 6.75
N THR A 226 -17.91 2.08 7.08
CA THR A 226 -18.91 2.60 6.13
C THR A 226 -19.21 4.08 6.34
N SER A 227 -18.95 4.61 7.53
CA SER A 227 -19.11 6.05 7.81
C SER A 227 -18.16 6.47 8.93
N VAL A 228 -17.49 7.60 8.73
CA VAL A 228 -16.75 8.35 9.75
C VAL A 228 -17.27 9.78 9.71
N ARG A 229 -17.94 10.22 10.77
CA ARG A 229 -18.60 11.53 10.82
C ARG A 229 -18.48 12.17 12.21
N PRO A 230 -18.49 13.50 12.30
CA PRO A 230 -18.58 14.16 13.59
C PRO A 230 -19.94 13.89 14.25
N THR A 231 -19.97 13.86 15.58
CA THR A 231 -21.19 13.79 16.38
C THR A 231 -22.00 15.08 16.20
N SER A 232 -23.27 14.99 15.79
CA SER A 232 -24.17 16.14 15.63
C SER A 232 -24.95 16.44 16.91
N SER A 233 -25.56 17.62 16.99
CA SER A 233 -26.37 18.03 18.15
C SER A 233 -27.63 17.19 18.37
N SER A 234 -28.10 16.46 17.35
CA SER A 234 -29.21 15.50 17.46
C SER A 234 -28.80 14.15 18.06
N ASP A 235 -27.50 13.83 18.09
CA ASP A 235 -26.96 12.57 18.62
C ASP A 235 -26.73 12.61 20.16
N HIS A 236 -27.14 13.71 20.81
CA HIS A 236 -27.01 14.00 22.26
C HIS A 236 -28.05 13.29 23.14
N GLN A 237 -28.21 11.98 23.01
CA GLN A 237 -28.86 11.22 24.09
C GLN A 237 -27.92 10.97 25.29
N HIS A 238 -26.61 11.19 25.10
CA HIS A 238 -25.61 11.17 26.17
C HIS A 238 -24.68 12.37 26.06
N GLN A 239 -24.55 13.07 27.18
CA GLN A 239 -24.01 14.41 27.39
C GLN A 239 -22.47 14.44 27.42
N ASP A 240 -21.80 13.65 26.56
CA ASP A 240 -20.34 13.47 26.63
C ASP A 240 -19.66 14.11 25.41
N ASP A 241 -19.46 15.44 25.48
CA ASP A 241 -18.85 16.26 24.43
C ASP A 241 -17.40 15.83 24.09
N HIS A 242 -16.81 14.97 24.92
CA HIS A 242 -15.50 14.37 24.68
C HIS A 242 -15.46 13.42 23.47
N TYR A 243 -16.56 12.74 23.14
CA TYR A 243 -16.61 11.75 22.04
C TYR A 243 -17.15 12.36 20.75
N GLY A 244 -16.31 13.19 20.12
CA GLY A 244 -16.67 14.01 18.96
C GLY A 244 -16.87 13.27 17.63
N TRP A 245 -16.54 11.97 17.56
CA TRP A 245 -16.56 11.20 16.31
C TRP A 245 -17.38 9.92 16.43
N ILE A 246 -18.09 9.58 15.35
CA ILE A 246 -18.83 8.33 15.18
C ILE A 246 -18.24 7.56 14.01
N VAL A 247 -17.92 6.29 14.24
CA VAL A 247 -17.42 5.35 13.23
C VAL A 247 -18.36 4.15 13.14
N ASP A 248 -19.04 4.03 12.01
CA ASP A 248 -20.00 2.97 11.72
C ASP A 248 -19.43 2.00 10.69
N GLY A 249 -19.74 0.72 10.84
CA GLY A 249 -19.31 -0.32 9.92
C GLY A 249 -19.96 -1.67 10.20
N PHE A 250 -19.46 -2.70 9.53
CA PHE A 250 -19.92 -4.07 9.72
C PHE A 250 -18.77 -5.08 9.64
N GLU A 251 -18.96 -6.23 10.26
CA GLU A 251 -18.06 -7.38 10.14
C GLU A 251 -18.38 -8.17 8.87
N ARG A 252 -17.36 -8.47 8.05
CA ARG A 252 -17.54 -9.09 6.71
C ARG A 252 -18.10 -10.51 6.78
N GLN A 253 -17.76 -11.27 7.81
CA GLN A 253 -18.17 -12.67 7.92
C GLN A 253 -19.61 -12.81 8.43
N THR A 254 -19.98 -12.00 9.43
CA THR A 254 -21.27 -12.11 10.11
C THR A 254 -22.30 -11.12 9.59
N GLY A 255 -21.87 -10.07 8.88
CA GLY A 255 -22.72 -8.93 8.52
C GLY A 255 -23.12 -8.06 9.72
N LYS A 256 -22.65 -8.38 10.93
CA LYS A 256 -23.06 -7.69 12.15
C LYS A 256 -22.57 -6.24 12.12
N PRO A 257 -23.47 -5.25 12.23
CA PRO A 257 -23.07 -3.86 12.30
C PRO A 257 -22.38 -3.56 13.64
N PHE A 258 -21.51 -2.56 13.64
CA PHE A 258 -20.91 -2.00 14.84
C PHE A 258 -20.90 -0.48 14.76
N ARG A 259 -20.92 0.15 15.93
CA ARG A 259 -20.78 1.60 16.09
C ARG A 259 -19.74 1.90 17.17
N TYR A 260 -18.77 2.73 16.81
CA TYR A 260 -17.84 3.31 17.76
C TYR A 260 -18.14 4.80 17.95
N ARG A 261 -18.11 5.25 19.20
CA ARG A 261 -17.96 6.66 19.56
C ARG A 261 -16.53 6.88 20.04
N CYS A 262 -15.81 7.81 19.43
CA CYS A 262 -14.43 8.07 19.79
C CYS A 262 -14.09 9.54 19.97
N LYS A 263 -13.08 9.79 20.81
CA LYS A 263 -12.51 11.14 20.97
C LYS A 263 -11.73 11.53 19.71
N ARG A 264 -11.04 10.55 19.10
CA ARG A 264 -10.18 10.76 17.93
C ARG A 264 -10.36 9.65 16.88
N ALA A 265 -10.42 10.04 15.61
CA ALA A 265 -10.49 9.14 14.47
C ALA A 265 -9.22 9.31 13.60
N ILE A 266 -8.58 8.20 13.23
CA ILE A 266 -7.32 8.21 12.47
C ILE A 266 -7.55 7.52 11.13
N LEU A 267 -7.35 8.25 10.04
CA LEU A 267 -7.40 7.73 8.68
C LEU A 267 -6.05 7.12 8.30
N ALA A 268 -5.98 5.79 8.17
CA ALA A 268 -4.77 5.02 7.90
C ALA A 268 -5.01 3.92 6.84
N THR A 269 -5.92 4.16 5.90
CA THR A 269 -6.36 3.18 4.88
C THR A 269 -5.37 3.02 3.71
N GLY A 270 -4.51 4.00 3.49
CA GLY A 270 -3.56 4.00 2.37
C GLY A 270 -4.19 4.55 1.09
N THR A 271 -3.57 4.31 -0.07
CA THR A 271 -4.00 4.91 -1.35
C THR A 271 -4.09 3.92 -2.50
N ILE A 272 -4.18 2.62 -2.19
CA ILE A 272 -4.16 1.55 -3.19
C ILE A 272 -5.39 0.64 -3.14
N ASP A 273 -6.50 1.16 -2.61
CA ASP A 273 -7.76 0.42 -2.51
C ASP A 273 -8.47 0.25 -3.85
N LEU A 274 -8.44 1.27 -4.71
CA LEU A 274 -9.19 1.30 -5.96
C LEU A 274 -8.27 1.58 -7.14
N SER A 275 -8.20 0.69 -8.12
CA SER A 275 -7.48 0.99 -9.37
C SER A 275 -8.21 2.06 -10.18
N ASN A 276 -7.44 2.92 -10.84
CA ASN A 276 -7.97 3.92 -11.75
C ASN A 276 -8.60 3.23 -12.97
N ARG A 277 -9.64 3.85 -13.53
CA ARG A 277 -10.38 3.37 -14.70
C ARG A 277 -10.21 4.35 -15.85
N LEU A 278 -10.23 3.86 -17.09
CA LEU A 278 -10.21 4.70 -18.29
C LEU A 278 -11.56 5.39 -18.53
N GLY A 279 -12.65 4.78 -18.04
CA GLY A 279 -14.01 5.30 -18.20
C GLY A 279 -14.58 5.07 -19.59
N ILE A 280 -14.11 4.05 -20.30
CA ILE A 280 -14.56 3.74 -21.67
C ILE A 280 -15.68 2.68 -21.67
N PRO A 281 -16.59 2.71 -22.67
CA PRO A 281 -17.62 1.69 -22.79
C PRO A 281 -17.03 0.28 -22.88
N GLY A 282 -17.63 -0.67 -22.16
CA GLY A 282 -17.20 -2.07 -22.14
C GLY A 282 -16.06 -2.42 -21.18
N GLU A 283 -15.39 -1.44 -20.56
CA GLU A 283 -14.25 -1.68 -19.65
C GLU A 283 -14.59 -2.62 -18.49
N ASN A 284 -15.79 -2.49 -17.92
CA ASN A 284 -16.26 -3.34 -16.81
C ASN A 284 -17.15 -4.50 -17.30
N SER A 285 -17.38 -4.62 -18.60
CA SER A 285 -18.30 -5.61 -19.18
C SER A 285 -17.63 -6.94 -19.49
N HIS A 286 -16.30 -7.00 -19.47
CA HIS A 286 -15.53 -8.20 -19.82
C HIS A 286 -14.51 -8.58 -18.74
N PRO A 287 -14.95 -8.92 -17.51
CA PRO A 287 -14.04 -9.30 -16.43
C PRO A 287 -13.21 -10.53 -16.79
N ASP A 288 -13.62 -11.39 -17.72
CA ASP A 288 -12.88 -12.61 -18.08
C ASP A 288 -11.52 -12.33 -18.73
N TRP A 289 -11.34 -11.17 -19.38
CA TRP A 289 -10.12 -10.86 -20.14
C TRP A 289 -9.64 -9.42 -20.01
N ILE A 290 -10.37 -8.54 -19.33
CA ILE A 290 -9.91 -7.22 -18.90
C ILE A 290 -9.66 -7.26 -17.38
N THR A 291 -8.54 -6.70 -16.93
CA THR A 291 -8.23 -6.58 -15.49
C THR A 291 -7.55 -5.24 -15.18
N HIS A 292 -7.65 -4.83 -13.92
CA HIS A 292 -6.97 -3.66 -13.34
C HIS A 292 -6.08 -4.06 -12.17
N ASP A 293 -5.82 -5.35 -12.00
CA ASP A 293 -5.06 -5.95 -10.92
C ASP A 293 -3.94 -6.83 -11.47
N LEU A 294 -2.75 -6.72 -10.87
CA LEU A 294 -1.57 -7.45 -11.34
C LEU A 294 -1.67 -8.95 -11.05
N ASN A 295 -2.21 -9.35 -9.90
CA ASN A 295 -2.30 -10.76 -9.52
C ASN A 295 -3.31 -11.50 -10.40
N GLU A 296 -4.41 -10.83 -10.73
CA GLU A 296 -5.40 -11.36 -11.66
C GLU A 296 -4.79 -11.53 -13.07
N LEU A 297 -3.95 -10.58 -13.51
CA LEU A 297 -3.18 -10.77 -14.74
C LEU A 297 -2.23 -11.97 -14.63
N GLU A 298 -1.44 -12.08 -13.57
CA GLU A 298 -0.50 -13.20 -13.36
C GLU A 298 -1.22 -14.55 -13.44
N SER A 299 -2.35 -14.68 -12.75
CA SER A 299 -3.17 -15.89 -12.77
C SER A 299 -3.65 -16.24 -14.19
N ARG A 300 -4.03 -15.23 -14.98
CA ARG A 300 -4.42 -15.44 -16.38
C ARG A 300 -3.25 -15.83 -17.27
N LEU A 301 -2.06 -15.25 -17.05
CA LEU A 301 -0.86 -15.62 -17.79
C LEU A 301 -0.50 -17.08 -17.52
N ASP A 302 -0.68 -17.57 -16.28
CA ASP A 302 -0.47 -18.98 -15.94
C ASP A 302 -1.48 -19.89 -16.64
N CYS A 303 -2.78 -19.56 -16.61
CA CYS A 303 -3.81 -20.32 -17.34
C CYS A 303 -3.52 -20.38 -18.85
N LEU A 304 -3.06 -19.28 -19.47
CA LEU A 304 -2.70 -19.25 -20.90
C LEU A 304 -1.54 -20.19 -21.26
N ILE A 305 -0.67 -20.52 -20.30
CA ILE A 305 0.40 -21.52 -20.49
C ILE A 305 -0.15 -22.93 -20.31
N GLU A 306 -0.96 -23.17 -19.29
CA GLU A 306 -1.58 -24.48 -19.03
C GLU A 306 -2.45 -24.94 -20.22
N GLU A 307 -3.26 -24.04 -20.79
CA GLU A 307 -4.08 -24.32 -21.98
C GLU A 307 -3.25 -24.71 -23.22
N GLN A 308 -1.99 -24.27 -23.29
CA GLN A 308 -1.07 -24.68 -24.38
C GLN A 308 -0.47 -26.07 -24.16
N HIS A 309 -0.43 -26.55 -22.92
CA HIS A 309 0.17 -27.84 -22.56
C HIS A 309 -0.81 -29.02 -22.67
N ASP A 310 -2.13 -28.79 -22.57
CA ASP A 310 -3.14 -29.84 -22.70
C ASP A 310 -3.45 -30.23 -24.17
N ASP A 311 -3.07 -29.40 -25.14
CA ASP A 311 -3.33 -29.60 -26.58
C ASP A 311 -2.29 -30.52 -27.28
N VAL A 312 -1.56 -31.35 -26.51
CA VAL A 312 -0.35 -32.09 -26.95
C VAL A 312 -0.65 -33.49 -27.54
N ASN A 313 -1.92 -33.86 -27.74
CA ASN A 313 -2.27 -35.20 -28.25
C ASN A 313 -2.39 -35.35 -29.79
N GLU A 314 -1.98 -34.38 -30.61
CA GLU A 314 -1.86 -34.59 -32.05
C GLU A 314 -0.47 -34.19 -32.57
N LEU A 315 0.26 -35.21 -33.04
CA LEU A 315 1.61 -35.10 -33.59
C LEU A 315 1.65 -34.21 -34.86
N GLU A 316 2.61 -33.29 -34.83
CA GLU A 316 3.48 -32.85 -35.95
C GLU A 316 3.12 -31.71 -36.91
N GLU A 317 1.95 -31.03 -36.87
CA GLU A 317 1.71 -29.93 -37.84
C GLU A 317 1.05 -28.63 -37.34
N ARG A 318 1.26 -28.25 -36.08
CA ARG A 318 1.11 -26.85 -35.66
C ARG A 318 2.43 -26.34 -35.09
N ARG A 319 3.17 -25.56 -35.89
CA ARG A 319 4.16 -24.59 -35.40
C ARG A 319 3.64 -24.00 -34.08
N ARG A 320 4.40 -24.08 -32.98
CA ARG A 320 4.13 -23.42 -31.69
C ARG A 320 3.34 -22.14 -31.94
N ARG A 321 2.00 -22.16 -31.78
CA ARG A 321 1.19 -20.98 -32.05
C ARG A 321 1.57 -20.00 -30.97
N VAL A 322 2.29 -18.94 -31.36
CA VAL A 322 2.57 -17.84 -30.45
C VAL A 322 1.21 -17.32 -29.97
N PRO A 323 0.94 -17.29 -28.66
CA PRO A 323 -0.35 -16.83 -28.16
C PRO A 323 -0.60 -15.39 -28.59
N ASP A 324 -1.88 -15.03 -28.73
CA ASP A 324 -2.25 -13.64 -28.95
C ASP A 324 -1.65 -12.76 -27.83
N PRO A 325 -1.20 -11.54 -28.16
CA PRO A 325 -0.51 -10.70 -27.20
C PRO A 325 -1.40 -10.29 -26.03
N VAL A 326 -0.76 -9.99 -24.89
CA VAL A 326 -1.39 -9.27 -23.80
C VAL A 326 -1.20 -7.77 -24.02
N LEU A 327 -2.29 -7.00 -23.93
CA LEU A 327 -2.25 -5.55 -23.94
C LEU A 327 -2.02 -5.04 -22.52
N VAL A 328 -0.92 -4.32 -22.29
CA VAL A 328 -0.64 -3.63 -21.02
C VAL A 328 -0.76 -2.12 -21.25
N ILE A 329 -1.57 -1.45 -20.43
CA ILE A 329 -1.80 0.00 -20.48
C ILE A 329 -1.28 0.66 -19.20
N GLY A 330 -0.33 1.58 -19.35
CA GLY A 330 0.28 2.30 -18.24
C GLY A 330 1.81 2.21 -18.29
N ALA A 331 2.50 3.16 -17.64
CA ALA A 331 3.97 3.27 -17.67
C ALA A 331 4.63 3.20 -16.27
N GLY A 332 3.84 2.84 -15.25
CA GLY A 332 4.32 2.73 -13.87
C GLY A 332 4.97 1.39 -13.57
N LEU A 333 5.38 1.22 -12.31
CA LEU A 333 6.04 -0.01 -11.83
C LEU A 333 5.17 -1.26 -12.03
N SER A 334 3.87 -1.21 -11.69
CA SER A 334 2.97 -2.35 -11.90
C SER A 334 2.84 -2.75 -13.37
N ALA A 335 2.86 -1.78 -14.29
CA ALA A 335 2.87 -2.07 -15.72
C ALA A 335 4.20 -2.71 -16.15
N ALA A 336 5.32 -2.26 -15.59
CA ALA A 336 6.62 -2.89 -15.83
C ALA A 336 6.67 -4.33 -15.29
N ASP A 337 6.14 -4.59 -14.10
CA ASP A 337 6.01 -5.94 -13.53
C ASP A 337 5.17 -6.84 -14.45
N ALA A 338 4.02 -6.36 -14.93
CA ALA A 338 3.17 -7.07 -15.90
C ALA A 338 3.90 -7.41 -17.22
N ILE A 339 4.68 -6.46 -17.75
CA ILE A 339 5.48 -6.67 -18.97
C ILE A 339 6.54 -7.74 -18.74
N VAL A 340 7.24 -7.68 -17.59
CA VAL A 340 8.26 -8.68 -17.23
C VAL A 340 7.61 -10.06 -17.05
N ALA A 341 6.50 -10.14 -16.33
CA ALA A 341 5.76 -11.38 -16.07
C ALA A 341 5.28 -12.06 -17.36
N ALA A 342 4.69 -11.31 -18.29
CA ALA A 342 4.23 -11.84 -19.58
C ALA A 342 5.39 -12.31 -20.46
N ARG A 343 6.46 -11.50 -20.57
CA ARG A 343 7.62 -11.85 -21.40
C ARG A 343 8.40 -13.04 -20.85
N PHE A 344 8.51 -13.18 -19.53
CA PHE A 344 9.14 -14.33 -18.89
C PHE A 344 8.41 -15.64 -19.21
N ARG A 345 7.09 -15.56 -19.39
CA ARG A 345 6.21 -16.66 -19.80
C ARG A 345 6.16 -16.88 -21.32
N GLY A 346 6.94 -16.13 -22.11
CA GLY A 346 6.98 -16.23 -23.57
C GLY A 346 5.74 -15.66 -24.27
N ILE A 347 4.92 -14.88 -23.57
CA ILE A 347 3.69 -14.29 -24.12
C ILE A 347 4.02 -12.91 -24.72
N PRO A 348 3.61 -12.63 -25.98
CA PRO A 348 3.85 -11.32 -26.59
C PRO A 348 3.13 -10.20 -25.84
N VAL A 349 3.73 -9.01 -25.82
CA VAL A 349 3.18 -7.83 -25.16
C VAL A 349 2.96 -6.68 -26.15
N LEU A 350 1.74 -6.15 -26.17
CA LEU A 350 1.44 -4.84 -26.72
C LEU A 350 1.44 -3.83 -25.56
N HIS A 351 2.36 -2.88 -25.57
CA HIS A 351 2.50 -1.93 -24.47
C HIS A 351 2.05 -0.53 -24.88
N VAL A 352 0.92 -0.07 -24.34
CA VAL A 352 0.36 1.26 -24.57
C VAL A 352 0.68 2.18 -23.40
N PHE A 353 1.30 3.31 -23.71
CA PHE A 353 1.64 4.33 -22.72
C PHE A 353 1.55 5.73 -23.35
N ARG A 354 1.48 6.78 -22.53
CA ARG A 354 1.38 8.16 -23.00
C ARG A 354 2.66 8.58 -23.73
N ASP A 355 2.52 9.31 -24.84
CA ASP A 355 3.65 9.93 -25.54
C ASP A 355 4.01 11.25 -24.86
N THR A 356 5.30 11.45 -24.64
CA THR A 356 5.87 12.57 -23.89
C THR A 356 6.97 13.29 -24.67
N SER A 357 7.26 12.83 -25.89
CA SER A 357 8.21 13.47 -26.80
C SER A 357 7.81 14.92 -27.14
N ASN A 358 6.52 15.25 -27.04
CA ASN A 358 5.97 16.60 -27.26
C ASN A 358 5.82 17.46 -25.98
N GLU A 359 6.25 17.00 -24.80
CA GLU A 359 6.05 17.74 -23.53
C GLU A 359 7.24 18.65 -23.14
N TRP A 360 8.29 18.74 -23.96
CA TRP A 360 9.47 19.60 -23.72
C TRP A 360 9.13 21.11 -23.60
N ASN A 361 7.99 21.53 -24.17
CA ASN A 361 7.53 22.93 -24.21
C ASN A 361 6.66 23.36 -23.01
N LYS A 362 6.40 22.47 -22.04
CA LYS A 362 5.61 22.82 -20.83
C LYS A 362 6.47 23.46 -19.74
N SER A 363 5.85 24.29 -18.88
CA SER A 363 6.54 25.01 -17.80
C SER A 363 7.17 24.05 -16.77
N PRO A 364 8.18 24.48 -15.98
CA PRO A 364 8.84 23.64 -14.97
C PRO A 364 7.87 23.00 -13.96
N ASP A 365 6.76 23.67 -13.64
CA ASP A 365 5.72 23.16 -12.72
C ASP A 365 4.87 22.03 -13.34
N GLU A 366 4.79 21.93 -14.67
CA GLU A 366 4.14 20.82 -15.38
C GLU A 366 5.10 19.67 -15.73
N LYS A 367 6.42 19.91 -15.73
CA LYS A 367 7.47 18.90 -16.01
C LYS A 367 7.57 17.80 -14.94
N ILE A 368 7.04 18.02 -13.73
CA ILE A 368 7.11 17.08 -12.59
C ILE A 368 6.26 15.79 -12.81
N ARG A 369 5.61 15.63 -13.97
CA ARG A 369 4.45 14.74 -14.14
C ARG A 369 4.67 13.55 -15.07
N THR A 370 5.91 13.17 -15.35
CA THR A 370 6.18 12.14 -16.36
C THR A 370 6.28 10.74 -15.74
N ALA A 371 5.38 9.84 -16.13
CA ALA A 371 5.22 8.53 -15.48
C ALA A 371 6.42 7.57 -15.64
N TYR A 372 7.28 7.74 -16.65
CA TYR A 372 8.52 6.97 -16.80
C TYR A 372 9.72 7.55 -16.06
N GLU A 373 9.67 8.78 -15.53
CA GLU A 373 10.75 9.32 -14.67
C GLU A 373 10.97 8.42 -13.45
N LYS A 374 9.92 7.70 -13.02
CA LYS A 374 10.04 6.72 -11.95
C LYS A 374 10.87 5.50 -12.35
N LEU A 375 10.74 5.01 -13.59
CA LEU A 375 11.57 3.91 -14.07
C LEU A 375 12.99 4.40 -14.38
N GLN A 376 13.12 5.61 -14.95
CA GLN A 376 14.40 6.25 -15.25
C GLN A 376 15.20 6.62 -13.99
N GLY A 377 14.52 7.08 -12.94
CA GLY A 377 15.12 7.48 -11.67
C GLY A 377 15.57 6.32 -10.78
N LEU A 378 15.29 5.07 -11.16
CA LEU A 378 15.76 3.89 -10.46
C LEU A 378 17.15 3.48 -10.95
N PRO A 379 18.14 3.34 -10.06
CA PRO A 379 19.48 2.87 -10.44
C PRO A 379 19.47 1.49 -11.10
N SER A 380 20.09 1.37 -12.28
CA SER A 380 20.14 0.12 -13.05
C SER A 380 20.82 -1.04 -12.33
N SER A 381 21.74 -0.75 -11.41
CA SER A 381 22.43 -1.75 -10.59
C SER A 381 21.52 -2.43 -9.56
N MET A 382 20.46 -1.75 -9.11
CA MET A 382 19.53 -2.23 -8.07
C MET A 382 18.18 -2.68 -8.65
N TYR A 383 17.81 -2.13 -9.82
CA TYR A 383 16.53 -2.34 -10.48
C TYR A 383 16.70 -2.68 -11.98
N PRO A 384 17.50 -3.71 -12.32
CA PRO A 384 17.82 -4.02 -13.71
C PRO A 384 16.58 -4.36 -14.55
N GLU A 385 15.55 -4.97 -13.95
CA GLU A 385 14.32 -5.34 -14.64
C GLU A 385 13.48 -4.12 -15.06
N TYR A 386 13.39 -3.10 -14.20
CA TYR A 386 12.67 -1.86 -14.49
C TYR A 386 13.43 -1.00 -15.48
N HIS A 387 14.76 -0.96 -15.35
CA HIS A 387 15.61 -0.31 -16.33
C HIS A 387 15.46 -0.97 -17.71
N LYS A 388 15.34 -2.30 -17.75
CA LYS A 388 15.13 -3.01 -19.00
C LYS A 388 13.81 -2.65 -19.68
N VAL A 389 12.72 -2.55 -18.91
CA VAL A 389 11.43 -2.09 -19.45
C VAL A 389 11.54 -0.67 -19.99
N TYR A 390 12.24 0.23 -19.29
CA TYR A 390 12.51 1.58 -19.78
C TYR A 390 13.30 1.58 -21.10
N GLU A 391 14.36 0.78 -21.23
CA GLU A 391 15.08 0.62 -22.51
C GLU A 391 14.17 0.13 -23.63
N MET A 392 13.28 -0.85 -23.35
CA MET A 392 12.30 -1.33 -24.32
C MET A 392 11.32 -0.24 -24.76
N MET A 393 10.89 0.62 -23.83
CA MET A 393 10.03 1.77 -24.15
C MET A 393 10.77 2.79 -25.02
N ALA A 394 12.03 3.12 -24.68
CA ALA A 394 12.84 4.12 -25.39
C ALA A 394 13.21 3.69 -26.81
N ASP A 395 13.47 2.40 -27.02
CA ASP A 395 13.81 1.82 -28.35
C ASP A 395 12.58 1.57 -29.24
N GLY A 396 11.37 1.89 -28.76
CA GLY A 396 10.13 1.57 -29.48
C GLY A 396 9.85 0.07 -29.61
N GLY A 397 10.57 -0.77 -28.85
CA GLY A 397 10.46 -2.23 -28.88
C GLY A 397 11.08 -2.91 -30.11
N THR A 398 11.87 -2.22 -30.93
CA THR A 398 12.37 -2.78 -32.20
C THR A 398 13.37 -3.93 -32.01
N ASN A 399 14.18 -3.86 -30.96
CA ASN A 399 15.23 -4.85 -30.67
C ASN A 399 14.79 -5.93 -29.67
N TYR A 400 13.51 -6.00 -29.32
CA TYR A 400 13.01 -6.82 -28.23
C TYR A 400 11.95 -7.81 -28.70
N PRO A 401 12.28 -9.11 -28.81
CA PRO A 401 11.29 -10.11 -29.19
C PRO A 401 10.16 -10.14 -28.15
N LEU A 402 8.96 -10.43 -28.64
CA LEU A 402 7.72 -10.53 -27.86
C LEU A 402 7.31 -9.21 -27.18
N TYR A 403 7.81 -8.06 -27.63
CA TYR A 403 7.42 -6.76 -27.11
C TYR A 403 7.22 -5.75 -28.23
N ARG A 404 6.11 -5.02 -28.19
CA ARG A 404 5.82 -3.92 -29.12
C ARG A 404 5.35 -2.70 -28.34
N ALA A 405 6.09 -1.60 -28.45
CA ALA A 405 5.70 -0.33 -27.87
C ALA A 405 4.67 0.41 -28.76
N LEU A 406 3.68 1.02 -28.13
CA LEU A 406 2.64 1.83 -28.75
C LEU A 406 2.52 3.18 -28.00
N PRO A 407 3.53 4.06 -28.11
CA PRO A 407 3.53 5.37 -27.44
C PRO A 407 2.42 6.27 -28.01
N GLY A 408 1.66 6.91 -27.10
CA GLY A 408 0.59 7.86 -27.42
C GLY A 408 -0.68 7.21 -27.98
N TYR A 409 -0.76 5.88 -28.05
CA TYR A 409 -1.98 5.19 -28.45
C TYR A 409 -3.05 5.34 -27.37
N THR A 410 -4.31 5.47 -27.79
CA THR A 410 -5.47 5.57 -26.89
C THR A 410 -6.44 4.43 -27.16
N LEU A 411 -6.86 3.73 -26.11
CA LEU A 411 -7.84 2.66 -26.21
C LEU A 411 -9.24 3.26 -26.42
N LEU A 412 -9.90 2.83 -27.50
CA LEU A 412 -11.23 3.32 -27.89
C LEU A 412 -12.36 2.37 -27.48
N GLY A 413 -12.11 1.06 -27.51
CA GLY A 413 -13.14 0.08 -27.19
C GLY A 413 -12.69 -1.36 -27.37
N PHE A 414 -13.62 -2.25 -27.00
CA PHE A 414 -13.47 -3.69 -26.99
C PHE A 414 -14.48 -4.31 -27.95
N THR A 415 -14.10 -5.39 -28.62
CA THR A 415 -15.00 -6.15 -29.49
C THR A 415 -14.83 -7.63 -29.19
N ASP A 416 -15.94 -8.29 -28.88
CA ASP A 416 -16.01 -9.73 -28.68
C ASP A 416 -16.91 -10.33 -29.76
N SER A 417 -16.35 -11.22 -30.59
CA SER A 417 -17.07 -11.83 -31.72
C SER A 417 -18.07 -12.92 -31.29
N ALA A 418 -18.56 -12.89 -30.05
CA ALA A 418 -19.49 -13.87 -29.51
C ALA A 418 -20.98 -13.53 -29.72
N THR A 419 -21.34 -12.33 -30.20
CA THR A 419 -22.73 -11.85 -30.16
C THR A 419 -23.45 -11.63 -31.49
N ASP A 420 -22.82 -11.82 -32.66
CA ASP A 420 -23.45 -11.42 -33.93
C ASP A 420 -23.70 -12.53 -34.97
N LEU A 421 -23.67 -13.82 -34.62
CA LEU A 421 -24.09 -14.87 -35.56
C LEU A 421 -25.03 -15.90 -34.92
N ILE A 422 -26.30 -15.78 -35.28
CA ILE A 422 -27.29 -16.88 -35.26
C ILE A 422 -26.80 -17.92 -36.27
N SER A 423 -25.85 -18.76 -35.89
CA SER A 423 -25.47 -19.96 -36.66
C SER A 423 -24.94 -21.00 -35.69
N SER A 424 -25.67 -22.11 -35.62
CA SER A 424 -25.68 -23.14 -34.59
C SER A 424 -24.53 -24.15 -34.63
N ASP A 425 -23.35 -23.81 -35.13
CA ASP A 425 -22.23 -24.76 -35.25
C ASP A 425 -20.88 -24.11 -34.94
N ILE A 426 -20.69 -23.61 -33.71
CA ILE A 426 -19.37 -23.16 -33.24
C ILE A 426 -19.05 -23.83 -31.90
N THR A 427 -17.99 -24.63 -31.90
CA THR A 427 -17.34 -25.14 -30.70
C THR A 427 -16.87 -23.98 -29.80
N PRO A 428 -16.85 -24.10 -28.47
CA PRO A 428 -16.56 -22.97 -27.55
C PRO A 428 -15.16 -22.33 -27.65
N SER A 429 -14.32 -22.75 -28.61
CA SER A 429 -12.87 -22.57 -28.60
C SER A 429 -12.32 -21.42 -29.46
N ASN A 430 -13.15 -20.49 -29.96
CA ASN A 430 -12.68 -19.40 -30.83
C ASN A 430 -13.36 -18.05 -30.53
N LYS A 431 -13.41 -17.63 -29.26
CA LYS A 431 -13.76 -16.24 -28.92
C LYS A 431 -12.61 -15.32 -29.35
N GLN A 432 -12.74 -14.68 -30.51
CA GLN A 432 -11.79 -13.66 -30.93
C GLN A 432 -12.00 -12.39 -30.13
N ARG A 433 -11.10 -12.15 -29.16
CA ARG A 433 -11.02 -10.93 -28.36
C ARG A 433 -10.24 -9.88 -29.12
N MET A 434 -10.84 -8.72 -29.36
CA MET A 434 -10.21 -7.62 -30.09
C MET A 434 -10.29 -6.31 -29.31
N VAL A 435 -9.23 -5.51 -29.44
CA VAL A 435 -9.14 -4.15 -28.91
C VAL A 435 -8.93 -3.17 -30.05
N THR A 436 -9.58 -2.01 -29.97
CA THR A 436 -9.44 -0.94 -30.96
C THR A 436 -8.69 0.24 -30.34
N LEU A 437 -7.56 0.61 -30.95
CA LEU A 437 -6.68 1.69 -30.51
C LEU A 437 -6.63 2.80 -31.55
N SER A 438 -6.62 4.06 -31.11
CA SER A 438 -6.26 5.20 -31.92
C SER A 438 -4.77 5.49 -31.78
N ALA A 439 -4.05 5.52 -32.90
CA ALA A 439 -2.67 5.99 -32.97
C ALA A 439 -2.61 7.54 -32.85
N PRO A 440 -1.44 8.12 -32.50
CA PRO A 440 -1.27 9.58 -32.42
C PRO A 440 -1.57 10.34 -33.71
N ASN A 441 -1.44 9.68 -34.86
CA ASN A 441 -1.76 10.25 -36.17
C ASN A 441 -3.26 10.14 -36.55
N GLY A 442 -4.11 9.75 -35.60
CA GLY A 442 -5.56 9.59 -35.80
C GLY A 442 -5.96 8.30 -36.52
N ARG A 443 -5.02 7.42 -36.90
CA ARG A 443 -5.35 6.13 -37.49
C ARG A 443 -5.89 5.18 -36.42
N VAL A 444 -6.99 4.51 -36.74
CA VAL A 444 -7.60 3.51 -35.87
C VAL A 444 -7.11 2.12 -36.29
N CYS A 445 -6.60 1.36 -35.32
CA CYS A 445 -6.05 0.02 -35.53
C CYS A 445 -6.71 -0.97 -34.55
N SER A 446 -7.04 -2.17 -35.02
CA SER A 446 -7.56 -3.23 -34.16
C SER A 446 -6.54 -4.34 -33.99
N PHE A 447 -6.45 -4.90 -32.78
CA PHE A 447 -5.50 -5.93 -32.41
C PHE A 447 -6.24 -7.10 -31.74
N HIS A 448 -5.87 -8.33 -32.11
CA HIS A 448 -6.23 -9.50 -31.32
C HIS A 448 -5.41 -9.53 -30.03
N VAL A 449 -6.05 -9.89 -28.92
CA VAL A 449 -5.39 -9.97 -27.61
C VAL A 449 -5.88 -11.17 -26.82
N SER A 450 -5.01 -11.76 -26.02
CA SER A 450 -5.39 -12.80 -25.05
C SER A 450 -6.01 -12.17 -23.79
N ALA A 451 -5.43 -11.06 -23.31
CA ALA A 451 -5.93 -10.29 -22.17
C ALA A 451 -5.54 -8.80 -22.26
N VAL A 452 -6.22 -7.98 -21.46
CA VAL A 452 -5.95 -6.54 -21.30
C VAL A 452 -5.73 -6.24 -19.82
N ALA A 453 -4.59 -5.63 -19.49
CA ALA A 453 -4.27 -5.13 -18.16
C ALA A 453 -4.19 -3.60 -18.15
N ILE A 454 -5.10 -2.96 -17.46
CA ILE A 454 -5.18 -1.50 -17.32
C ILE A 454 -4.55 -1.09 -15.99
N LEU A 455 -3.25 -0.79 -16.02
CA LEU A 455 -2.40 -0.54 -14.85
C LEU A 455 -1.97 0.93 -14.78
N ILE A 456 -2.96 1.82 -14.69
CA ILE A 456 -2.80 3.29 -14.74
C ILE A 456 -2.77 3.96 -13.36
N GLY A 457 -2.45 3.18 -12.32
CA GLY A 457 -2.36 3.62 -10.93
C GLY A 457 -3.63 3.39 -10.11
N TYR A 458 -3.58 3.81 -8.85
CA TYR A 458 -4.62 3.59 -7.85
C TYR A 458 -4.99 4.89 -7.15
N LYS A 459 -6.11 4.87 -6.44
CA LYS A 459 -6.63 5.93 -5.58
C LYS A 459 -7.16 5.34 -4.26
N PRO A 460 -7.19 6.13 -3.17
CA PRO A 460 -7.78 5.69 -1.91
C PRO A 460 -9.29 5.47 -2.02
N ASP A 461 -9.81 4.50 -1.26
CA ASP A 461 -11.24 4.32 -1.03
C ASP A 461 -11.65 5.10 0.22
N LEU A 462 -12.16 6.31 0.02
CA LEU A 462 -12.65 7.20 1.08
C LEU A 462 -14.18 7.28 1.13
N SER A 463 -14.88 6.27 0.58
CA SER A 463 -16.35 6.24 0.51
C SER A 463 -17.05 6.31 1.86
N TYR A 464 -16.33 6.01 2.94
CA TYR A 464 -16.80 6.15 4.31
C TYR A 464 -16.73 7.59 4.85
N LEU A 465 -16.23 8.56 4.08
CA LEU A 465 -16.26 9.98 4.42
C LEU A 465 -17.32 10.70 3.59
N GLU A 466 -17.86 11.78 4.15
CA GLU A 466 -18.72 12.69 3.40
C GLU A 466 -18.01 13.18 2.13
N ALA A 467 -18.73 13.16 1.00
CA ALA A 467 -18.20 13.52 -0.32
C ALA A 467 -16.86 12.83 -0.68
N ASN A 468 -16.62 11.60 -0.21
CA ASN A 468 -15.34 10.87 -0.39
C ASN A 468 -14.11 11.63 0.13
N GLY A 469 -14.27 12.48 1.14
CA GLY A 469 -13.18 13.29 1.72
C GLY A 469 -12.78 14.51 0.88
N MET A 470 -13.57 14.88 -0.14
CA MET A 470 -13.40 16.16 -0.86
C MET A 470 -13.37 17.32 0.15
N GLY A 471 -12.49 18.30 -0.09
CA GLY A 471 -12.26 19.42 0.84
C GLY A 471 -11.17 19.18 1.88
N LEU A 472 -10.80 17.92 2.20
CA LEU A 472 -9.75 17.63 3.20
C LEU A 472 -8.32 17.75 2.63
N GLY A 473 -8.16 17.83 1.30
CA GLY A 473 -6.86 17.88 0.63
C GLY A 473 -6.25 19.27 0.55
N LYS A 474 -4.98 19.33 0.15
CA LYS A 474 -4.28 20.61 -0.17
C LYS A 474 -5.09 21.46 -1.14
N PHE A 475 -5.67 20.82 -2.16
CA PHE A 475 -6.59 21.41 -3.13
C PHE A 475 -8.02 20.95 -2.81
N PRO A 476 -8.88 21.83 -2.25
CA PRO A 476 -10.23 21.46 -1.81
C PRO A 476 -11.13 20.89 -2.92
N ASP A 477 -11.00 21.43 -4.13
CA ASP A 477 -11.86 21.11 -5.27
C ASP A 477 -11.41 19.86 -6.06
N LYS A 478 -10.39 19.16 -5.58
CA LYS A 478 -9.84 17.96 -6.24
C LYS A 478 -10.03 16.73 -5.35
N PRO A 479 -10.18 15.53 -5.95
CA PRO A 479 -10.21 14.29 -5.20
C PRO A 479 -8.89 14.08 -4.44
N ILE A 480 -8.97 13.40 -3.30
CA ILE A 480 -7.79 13.03 -2.52
C ILE A 480 -6.96 12.01 -3.30
N ASP A 481 -5.65 12.26 -3.37
CA ASP A 481 -4.67 11.37 -3.98
C ASP A 481 -3.32 11.53 -3.25
N GLY A 482 -2.67 10.42 -2.90
CA GLY A 482 -1.44 10.43 -2.09
C GLY A 482 -0.20 11.07 -2.73
N LYS A 483 -0.30 11.52 -3.99
CA LYS A 483 0.78 12.17 -4.72
C LYS A 483 0.46 13.62 -5.03
N SER A 484 -0.67 13.86 -5.69
CA SER A 484 -1.04 15.15 -6.25
C SER A 484 -1.94 15.99 -5.35
N ASN A 485 -2.72 15.36 -4.47
CA ASN A 485 -3.61 16.05 -3.56
C ASN A 485 -3.79 15.28 -2.24
N PRO A 486 -2.71 15.12 -1.44
CA PRO A 486 -2.81 14.43 -0.16
C PRO A 486 -3.69 15.21 0.80
N ILE A 487 -4.22 14.52 1.81
CA ILE A 487 -4.92 15.14 2.94
C ILE A 487 -3.97 16.14 3.60
N GLU A 488 -4.48 17.36 3.82
CA GLU A 488 -3.73 18.43 4.44
C GLU A 488 -3.81 18.28 5.96
N VAL A 489 -2.64 18.03 6.57
CA VAL A 489 -2.46 17.87 8.00
C VAL A 489 -1.38 18.81 8.51
N ASP A 490 -1.48 19.17 9.78
CA ASP A 490 -0.41 19.87 10.50
C ASP A 490 0.86 19.00 10.57
N ASP A 491 2.01 19.59 10.29
CA ASP A 491 3.27 18.87 10.07
C ASP A 491 3.84 18.20 11.33
N PHE A 492 3.38 18.60 12.52
CA PHE A 492 3.91 18.10 13.80
C PHE A 492 2.90 17.31 14.62
N THR A 493 1.61 17.46 14.34
CA THR A 493 0.53 16.76 15.04
C THR A 493 -0.21 15.77 14.17
N TYR A 494 -0.13 15.91 12.83
CA TYR A 494 -0.85 15.12 11.84
C TYR A 494 -2.38 15.20 11.97
N GLU A 495 -2.87 16.20 12.70
CA GLU A 495 -4.30 16.53 12.73
C GLU A 495 -4.71 17.16 11.39
N VAL A 496 -5.85 16.76 10.86
CA VAL A 496 -6.37 17.22 9.58
C VAL A 496 -6.83 18.67 9.72
N ILE A 497 -6.18 19.58 8.98
CA ILE A 497 -6.37 21.03 9.12
C ILE A 497 -7.79 21.45 8.73
N LYS A 498 -8.34 20.82 7.69
CA LYS A 498 -9.66 21.14 7.13
C LYS A 498 -10.76 20.20 7.66
N ALA A 499 -10.54 19.55 8.81
CA ALA A 499 -11.54 18.68 9.41
C ALA A 499 -12.77 19.46 9.91
N PRO A 500 -13.98 18.88 9.86
CA PRO A 500 -15.19 19.53 10.37
C PRO A 500 -15.21 19.66 11.90
N ARG A 501 -14.38 18.88 12.60
CA ARG A 501 -14.21 18.90 14.06
C ARG A 501 -12.77 18.50 14.39
N ASN A 502 -12.24 18.95 15.53
CA ASN A 502 -10.95 18.49 16.03
C ASN A 502 -10.98 16.99 16.34
N GLY A 503 -9.82 16.35 16.35
CA GLY A 503 -9.66 14.93 16.63
C GLY A 503 -9.67 14.02 15.40
N LEU A 504 -9.70 14.56 14.18
CA LEU A 504 -9.45 13.78 12.95
C LEU A 504 -7.98 13.87 12.57
N TYR A 505 -7.34 12.71 12.40
CA TYR A 505 -5.95 12.60 11.99
C TYR A 505 -5.84 11.77 10.71
N ALA A 506 -4.77 11.94 9.94
CA ALA A 506 -4.47 11.10 8.79
C ALA A 506 -2.99 10.69 8.81
N LEU A 507 -2.70 9.49 8.31
CA LEU A 507 -1.35 8.89 8.41
C LEU A 507 -0.96 8.12 7.13
N GLY A 508 0.34 8.09 6.85
CA GLY A 508 0.91 7.34 5.73
C GLY A 508 0.66 7.99 4.37
N SER A 509 0.45 7.17 3.34
CA SER A 509 0.30 7.65 1.95
C SER A 509 -0.85 8.65 1.76
N LEU A 510 -1.88 8.65 2.62
CA LEU A 510 -2.95 9.65 2.59
C LEU A 510 -2.46 11.08 2.80
N VAL A 511 -1.37 11.28 3.55
CA VAL A 511 -0.79 12.61 3.84
C VAL A 511 0.48 12.90 3.04
N GLY A 512 0.83 12.02 2.09
CA GLY A 512 2.03 12.12 1.25
C GLY A 512 3.21 11.27 1.71
N ASP A 513 3.13 10.62 2.87
CA ASP A 513 4.19 9.74 3.38
C ASP A 513 4.13 8.37 2.68
N ASN A 514 4.76 8.29 1.52
CA ASN A 514 4.68 7.13 0.63
C ASN A 514 5.66 6.00 0.99
N PHE A 515 6.61 6.23 1.91
CA PHE A 515 7.57 5.23 2.38
C PHE A 515 7.14 4.68 3.74
N VAL A 516 7.27 3.36 3.94
CA VAL A 516 6.94 2.71 5.23
C VAL A 516 7.74 3.34 6.38
N ARG A 517 9.04 3.58 6.18
CA ARG A 517 9.90 4.21 7.21
C ARG A 517 9.45 5.62 7.64
N TYR A 518 8.70 6.35 6.80
CA TYR A 518 8.17 7.69 7.13
C TYR A 518 6.95 7.63 8.05
N ILE A 519 6.23 6.51 8.07
CA ILE A 519 5.04 6.31 8.92
C ILE A 519 5.35 6.57 10.38
N LEU A 520 6.57 6.22 10.81
CA LEU A 520 7.02 6.38 12.19
C LEU A 520 6.92 7.83 12.68
N GLY A 521 7.26 8.81 11.84
CA GLY A 521 7.17 10.23 12.19
C GLY A 521 5.74 10.69 12.45
N GLY A 522 4.82 10.33 11.57
CA GLY A 522 3.41 10.67 11.75
C GLY A 522 2.77 9.97 12.94
N ALA A 523 3.06 8.68 13.15
CA ALA A 523 2.58 7.95 14.32
C ALA A 523 3.05 8.61 15.62
N PHE A 524 4.32 9.04 15.66
CA PHE A 524 4.89 9.74 16.80
C PHE A 524 4.25 11.12 17.03
N GLY A 525 4.03 11.91 15.97
CA GLY A 525 3.34 13.20 16.04
C GLY A 525 1.92 13.08 16.62
N ILE A 526 1.16 12.09 16.15
CA ILE A 526 -0.19 11.78 16.65
C ILE A 526 -0.13 11.41 18.14
N LEU A 527 0.77 10.49 18.54
CA LEU A 527 0.93 10.09 19.95
C LEU A 527 1.20 11.31 20.85
N VAL A 528 2.21 12.12 20.50
CA VAL A 528 2.59 13.31 21.29
C VAL A 528 1.42 14.29 21.38
N HIS A 529 0.67 14.47 20.28
CA HIS A 529 -0.49 15.36 20.29
C HIS A 529 -1.61 14.83 21.19
N ILE A 530 -1.86 13.51 21.18
CA ILE A 530 -2.83 12.85 22.05
C ILE A 530 -2.45 13.03 23.53
N LEU A 531 -1.19 12.78 23.89
CA LEU A 531 -0.74 12.84 25.28
C LEU A 531 -0.82 14.25 25.86
N THR A 532 -0.50 15.26 25.04
CA THR A 532 -0.53 16.66 25.45
C THR A 532 -1.95 17.19 25.59
N THR A 533 -2.85 16.87 24.66
CA THR A 533 -4.26 17.29 24.72
C THR A 533 -5.07 16.54 25.77
N SER A 534 -4.71 15.29 26.08
CA SER A 534 -5.38 14.52 27.15
C SER A 534 -4.93 14.94 28.55
N SER A 535 -3.77 15.60 28.69
CA SER A 535 -3.27 16.10 29.97
C SER A 535 -3.87 17.46 30.35
N SER A 536 -4.31 18.25 29.37
CA SER A 536 -4.98 19.54 29.59
C SER A 536 -6.45 19.40 29.99
N SER A 537 -7.11 18.29 29.67
CA SER A 537 -8.52 18.02 30.01
C SER A 537 -8.73 17.49 31.43
N SER A 538 -7.66 17.17 32.16
CA SER A 538 -7.72 16.59 33.52
C SER A 538 -7.58 17.64 34.63
N THR A 539 -7.46 18.92 34.27
CA THR A 539 -7.14 20.03 35.20
C THR A 539 -8.27 21.06 35.31
N THR A 540 -9.46 20.74 34.79
CA THR A 540 -10.70 21.51 34.92
C THR A 540 -11.76 20.60 35.51
#